data_AF-A0A0D2FSV7-F1
#
_entry.id   AF-A0A0D2FSV7-F1
#
_cell.length_a   1.000
_cell.length_b   1.000
_cell.length_c   1.000
_cell.angle_alpha   90.00
_cell.angle_beta   90.00
_cell.angle_gamma   90.00
#
_symmetry.space_group_name_H-M   'P 1'
#
loop_
_entity.id
_entity.type
_entity.pdbx_description
1 polymer ?
#
loop_
_entity_poly.entity_id
_entity_poly.type
_entity_poly.pdbx_seq_one_letter_code
_entity_poly.pdbx_strand_id
1 'polypeptide(L)'
;MAADSSTLLITPLHETFLAQVEGIDWTAPISDAIIAEMQKAIDKYGVLVFRKANIDNETQVALTKEVRRARFHALRLHQGRFPHTPQIFDLSNLDEQGNIILWTNRFLSMSMKGNQLWHADM
;
A
#
# COMPACT_ATOMS: atom_id res chain seq x y z
N MET A 1 13.73 -28.94 13.09
CA MET A 1 12.52 -29.14 12.28
C MET A 1 11.93 -27.77 12.06
N ALA A 2 12.04 -27.23 10.84
CA ALA A 2 11.54 -25.90 10.51
C ALA A 2 10.01 -25.98 10.41
N ALA A 3 9.30 -25.08 11.07
CA ALA A 3 7.85 -25.00 10.98
C ALA A 3 7.45 -24.67 9.54
N ASP A 4 6.57 -25.49 8.98
CA ASP A 4 5.91 -25.27 7.71
C ASP A 4 4.94 -24.07 7.88
N SER A 5 5.43 -22.86 7.63
CA SER A 5 4.73 -21.58 7.83
C SER A 5 3.78 -21.25 6.67
N SER A 6 3.09 -22.25 6.14
CA SER A 6 2.52 -22.22 4.79
C SER A 6 1.07 -21.73 4.70
N THR A 7 0.56 -20.96 5.67
CA THR A 7 -0.83 -20.48 5.60
C THR A 7 -1.02 -19.16 6.33
N LEU A 8 -1.58 -18.18 5.62
CA LEU A 8 -2.04 -16.92 6.19
C LEU A 8 -3.28 -17.14 7.06
N LEU A 9 -3.34 -16.47 8.21
CA LEU A 9 -4.59 -16.38 8.95
C LEU A 9 -5.42 -15.23 8.38
N ILE A 10 -6.56 -15.55 7.79
CA ILE A 10 -7.46 -14.58 7.17
C ILE A 10 -8.77 -14.50 7.95
N THR A 11 -9.01 -13.36 8.60
CA THR A 11 -10.21 -13.11 9.41
C THR A 11 -11.09 -12.06 8.73
N PRO A 12 -12.29 -12.41 8.20
CA PRO A 12 -13.22 -11.44 7.66
C PRO A 12 -13.59 -10.38 8.70
N LEU A 13 -13.58 -9.10 8.31
CA LEU A 13 -13.94 -7.98 9.17
C LEU A 13 -15.29 -7.35 8.81
N HIS A 14 -15.86 -7.71 7.66
CA HIS A 14 -17.17 -7.29 7.21
C HIS A 14 -17.84 -8.42 6.42
N GLU A 15 -19.17 -8.42 6.35
CA GLU A 15 -19.96 -9.53 5.77
C GLU A 15 -19.72 -9.71 4.27
N THR A 16 -19.43 -8.62 3.55
CA THR A 16 -19.37 -8.61 2.08
C THR A 16 -18.01 -8.30 1.48
N PHE A 17 -17.10 -7.68 2.23
CA PHE A 17 -15.75 -7.30 1.80
C PHE A 17 -14.84 -7.21 3.03
N LEU A 18 -13.57 -6.88 2.88
CA LEU A 18 -12.61 -6.62 3.97
C LEU A 18 -12.24 -7.83 4.85
N ALA A 19 -10.94 -8.15 4.89
CA ALA A 19 -10.38 -9.13 5.82
C ALA A 19 -9.06 -8.66 6.43
N GLN A 20 -8.80 -9.05 7.68
CA GLN A 20 -7.49 -8.95 8.31
C GLN A 20 -6.63 -10.16 7.92
N VAL A 21 -5.36 -9.93 7.63
CA VAL A 21 -4.38 -10.95 7.29
C VAL A 21 -3.22 -10.91 8.29
N GLU A 22 -2.89 -12.08 8.83
CA GLU A 22 -1.82 -12.29 9.79
C GLU A 22 -0.92 -13.47 9.34
N GLY A 23 0.30 -13.52 9.89
CA GLY A 23 1.28 -14.57 9.60
C GLY A 23 2.34 -14.20 8.55
N ILE A 24 2.39 -12.95 8.10
CA ILE A 24 3.45 -12.46 7.21
C ILE A 24 4.64 -11.97 8.05
N ASP A 25 5.82 -12.51 7.76
CA ASP A 25 7.09 -11.94 8.19
C ASP A 25 7.51 -10.84 7.21
N TRP A 26 7.40 -9.59 7.65
CA TRP A 26 7.75 -8.41 6.85
C TRP A 26 9.25 -8.11 6.84
N THR A 27 10.06 -8.83 7.62
CA THR A 27 11.51 -8.60 7.72
C THR A 27 12.32 -9.39 6.67
N ALA A 28 11.66 -10.26 5.91
CA ALA A 28 12.25 -11.10 4.89
C ALA A 28 11.47 -10.98 3.56
N PRO A 29 12.08 -11.37 2.42
CA PRO A 29 11.34 -11.50 1.17
C PRO A 29 10.14 -12.43 1.31
N ILE A 30 8.98 -11.98 0.85
CA ILE A 30 7.74 -12.75 0.92
C ILE A 30 7.78 -13.84 -0.17
N SER A 31 7.43 -15.07 0.20
CA SER A 31 7.44 -16.20 -0.72
C SER A 31 6.30 -16.15 -1.74
N ASP A 32 6.52 -16.73 -2.92
CA ASP A 32 5.50 -16.85 -3.97
C ASP A 32 4.21 -17.54 -3.49
N ALA A 33 4.34 -18.49 -2.55
CA ALA A 33 3.20 -19.17 -1.97
C ALA A 33 2.31 -18.21 -1.16
N ILE A 34 2.92 -17.36 -0.33
CA ILE A 34 2.22 -16.33 0.44
C ILE A 34 1.64 -15.26 -0.49
N ILE A 35 2.37 -14.85 -1.54
CA ILE A 35 1.86 -13.91 -2.55
C ILE A 35 0.62 -14.49 -3.26
N ALA A 36 0.65 -15.76 -3.64
CA ALA A 36 -0.49 -16.42 -4.26
C ALA A 36 -1.70 -16.52 -3.31
N GLU A 37 -1.47 -16.73 -2.01
CA GLU A 37 -2.53 -16.72 -1.00
C GLU A 37 -3.11 -15.31 -0.78
N MET A 38 -2.25 -14.29 -0.69
CA MET A 38 -2.66 -12.88 -0.65
C MET A 38 -3.50 -12.50 -1.88
N GLN A 39 -3.10 -12.95 -3.08
CA GLN A 39 -3.84 -12.68 -4.31
C GLN A 39 -5.25 -13.28 -4.26
N LYS A 40 -5.39 -14.55 -3.85
CA LYS A 40 -6.71 -15.17 -3.66
C LYS A 40 -7.54 -14.45 -2.61
N ALA A 41 -6.91 -13.96 -1.54
CA ALA A 41 -7.59 -13.22 -0.49
C ALA A 41 -8.10 -11.86 -1.00
N ILE A 42 -7.29 -11.08 -1.71
CA ILE A 42 -7.73 -9.78 -2.25
C ILE A 42 -8.80 -9.97 -3.34
N ASP A 43 -8.71 -11.00 -4.17
CA ASP A 43 -9.74 -11.34 -5.17
C ASP A 43 -11.10 -11.66 -4.51
N LYS A 44 -11.08 -12.29 -3.33
CA LYS A 44 -12.29 -12.65 -2.57
C LYS A 44 -12.85 -11.49 -1.76
N TYR A 45 -12.02 -10.76 -1.03
CA TYR A 45 -12.45 -9.79 -0.02
C TYR A 45 -12.37 -8.33 -0.49
N GLY A 46 -11.72 -8.04 -1.61
CA GLY A 46 -11.55 -6.69 -2.17
C GLY A 46 -10.62 -5.77 -1.40
N VAL A 47 -10.53 -5.90 -0.07
CA VAL A 47 -9.65 -5.12 0.81
C VAL A 47 -8.99 -6.04 1.83
N LEU A 48 -7.67 -5.92 2.00
CA LEU A 48 -6.91 -6.64 3.03
C LEU A 48 -6.28 -5.66 4.02
N VAL A 49 -6.30 -6.01 5.30
CA VAL A 49 -5.69 -5.24 6.39
C VAL A 49 -4.55 -6.03 7.00
N PHE A 50 -3.34 -5.45 6.94
CA PHE A 50 -2.16 -5.97 7.59
C PHE A 50 -1.84 -5.12 8.82
N ARG A 51 -1.96 -5.69 10.01
CA ARG A 51 -1.65 -4.96 11.27
C ARG A 51 -0.17 -5.11 11.60
N LYS A 52 0.40 -4.07 12.20
CA LYS A 52 1.79 -4.07 12.71
C LYS A 52 2.85 -4.46 11.66
N ALA A 53 2.63 -4.08 10.39
CA ALA A 53 3.54 -4.44 9.30
C ALA A 53 4.95 -3.84 9.46
N ASN A 54 5.03 -2.60 9.94
CA ASN A 54 6.29 -1.87 10.20
C ASN A 54 7.32 -2.01 9.06
N ILE A 55 6.87 -1.77 7.82
CA ILE A 55 7.68 -1.89 6.61
C ILE A 55 8.35 -0.55 6.26
N ASP A 56 9.51 -0.63 5.61
CA ASP A 56 10.17 0.49 4.96
C ASP A 56 9.70 0.66 3.49
N ASN A 57 10.24 1.69 2.83
CA ASN A 57 9.89 2.00 1.45
C ASN A 57 10.35 0.88 0.50
N GLU A 58 11.52 0.30 0.75
CA GLU A 58 12.12 -0.78 -0.04
C GLU A 58 11.23 -2.02 -0.03
N THR A 59 10.75 -2.41 1.15
CA THR A 59 9.84 -3.55 1.36
C THR A 59 8.48 -3.28 0.71
N GLN A 60 7.94 -2.06 0.84
CA GLN A 60 6.69 -1.67 0.14
C GLN A 60 6.82 -1.78 -1.38
N VAL A 61 7.95 -1.34 -1.94
CA VAL A 61 8.21 -1.44 -3.39
C VAL A 61 8.40 -2.89 -3.81
N ALA A 62 9.08 -3.71 -3.01
CA ALA A 62 9.25 -5.13 -3.29
C ALA A 62 7.88 -5.83 -3.36
N LEU A 63 7.01 -5.65 -2.36
CA LEU A 63 5.65 -6.20 -2.37
C LEU A 63 4.85 -5.78 -3.61
N THR A 64 4.94 -4.50 -3.99
CA THR A 64 4.18 -3.95 -5.12
C THR A 64 4.57 -4.61 -6.45
N LYS A 65 5.85 -4.97 -6.63
CA LYS A 65 6.33 -5.68 -7.83
C LYS A 65 5.75 -7.09 -7.96
N GLU A 66 5.52 -7.75 -6.83
CA GLU A 66 5.02 -9.12 -6.79
C GLU A 66 3.49 -9.19 -6.96
N VAL A 67 2.75 -8.28 -6.33
CA VAL A 67 1.26 -8.27 -6.37
C VAL A 67 0.73 -7.77 -7.72
N ARG A 68 1.47 -6.90 -8.41
CA ARG A 68 1.11 -6.43 -9.76
C ARG A 68 2.40 -6.23 -10.57
N ARG A 69 2.36 -6.53 -11.88
CA ARG A 69 3.25 -5.88 -12.86
C ARG A 69 2.96 -4.38 -12.85
N ALA A 70 3.51 -3.65 -11.88
CA ALA A 70 3.15 -2.27 -11.59
C ALA A 70 3.23 -1.41 -12.86
N ARG A 71 2.07 -0.88 -13.28
CA ARG A 71 2.03 0.17 -14.29
C ARG A 71 2.34 1.48 -13.58
N PHE A 72 3.35 2.18 -14.07
CA PHE A 72 3.76 3.47 -13.53
C PHE A 72 2.64 4.49 -13.66
N HIS A 73 2.27 5.14 -12.56
CA HIS A 73 1.43 6.33 -12.62
C HIS A 73 2.23 7.46 -13.25
N ALA A 74 1.83 7.89 -14.45
CA ALA A 74 2.54 8.91 -15.22
C ALA A 74 2.34 10.34 -14.65
N LEU A 75 1.37 10.55 -13.74
CA LEU A 75 1.01 11.87 -13.24
C LEU A 75 1.43 12.05 -11.78
N ARG A 76 2.54 12.78 -11.56
CA ARG A 76 2.90 13.33 -10.24
C ARG A 76 2.42 14.76 -10.15
N LEU A 77 1.47 15.02 -9.24
CA LEU A 77 0.95 16.37 -8.98
C LEU A 77 2.01 17.29 -8.33
N HIS A 78 2.98 16.70 -7.62
CA HIS A 78 4.12 17.38 -7.03
C HIS A 78 5.28 16.38 -6.80
N GLN A 79 6.47 16.91 -6.55
CA GLN A 79 7.55 16.12 -5.98
C GLN A 79 7.20 15.88 -4.50
N GLY A 80 7.10 14.62 -4.10
CA GLY A 80 6.85 14.23 -2.71
C GLY A 80 8.16 14.00 -1.95
N ARG A 81 8.06 13.47 -0.72
CA ARG A 81 9.23 13.21 0.16
C ARG A 81 10.13 12.06 -0.30
N PHE A 82 9.72 11.30 -1.32
CA PHE A 82 10.42 10.10 -1.79
C PHE A 82 10.93 10.26 -3.23
N PRO A 83 11.87 11.18 -3.50
CA PRO A 83 12.37 11.44 -4.85
C PRO A 83 13.13 10.23 -5.45
N HIS A 84 13.72 9.40 -4.60
CA HIS A 84 14.48 8.20 -5.01
C HIS A 84 13.64 6.93 -5.13
N THR A 85 12.35 7.00 -4.79
CA THR A 85 11.43 5.83 -4.82
C THR A 85 10.20 6.17 -5.65
N PRO A 86 10.33 6.29 -6.98
CA PRO A 86 9.26 6.77 -7.85
C PRO A 86 8.04 5.82 -7.94
N GLN A 87 8.15 4.61 -7.40
CA GLN A 87 7.07 3.64 -7.28
C GLN A 87 6.10 4.00 -6.14
N ILE A 88 6.54 4.78 -5.15
CA ILE A 88 5.67 5.27 -4.08
C ILE A 88 5.09 6.61 -4.51
N PHE A 89 3.76 6.68 -4.47
CA PHE A 89 3.01 7.92 -4.66
C PHE A 89 2.76 8.57 -3.30
N ASP A 90 3.32 9.76 -3.07
CA ASP A 90 3.19 10.45 -1.77
C ASP A 90 1.85 11.20 -1.72
N LEU A 91 0.88 10.58 -1.03
CA LEU A 91 -0.44 11.15 -0.74
C LEU A 91 -0.51 11.84 0.63
N SER A 92 0.63 12.12 1.26
CA SER A 92 0.67 12.82 2.54
C SER A 92 0.36 14.31 2.40
N ASN A 93 -0.07 14.93 3.50
CA ASN A 93 -0.23 16.37 3.60
C ASN A 93 1.09 17.11 3.85
N LEU A 94 2.24 16.52 3.49
CA LEU A 94 3.57 17.07 3.72
C LEU A 94 4.26 17.43 2.40
N ASP A 95 5.06 18.49 2.42
CA ASP A 95 5.92 18.87 1.29
C ASP A 95 7.21 18.01 1.25
N GLU A 96 8.05 18.26 0.24
CA GLU A 96 9.34 17.57 0.03
C GLU A 96 10.29 17.67 1.23
N GLN A 97 10.16 18.73 2.05
CA GLN A 97 10.96 18.95 3.25
C GLN A 97 10.29 18.36 4.51
N GLY A 98 9.12 17.76 4.38
CA GLY A 98 8.36 17.18 5.48
C GLY A 98 7.53 18.19 6.27
N ASN A 99 7.38 19.43 5.80
CA ASN A 99 6.50 20.41 6.45
C ASN A 99 5.06 20.22 6.01
N ILE A 100 4.11 20.61 6.87
CA ILE A 100 2.69 20.57 6.53
C ILE A 100 2.42 21.52 5.35
N ILE A 101 1.79 21.00 4.30
CA ILE A 101 1.30 21.82 3.18
C ILE A 101 0.20 22.76 3.69
N LEU A 102 0.51 24.04 3.70
CA LEU A 102 -0.42 25.07 4.17
C LEU A 102 -1.48 25.40 3.12
N TRP A 103 -2.63 25.87 3.58
CA TRP A 103 -3.74 26.35 2.76
C TRP A 103 -3.38 27.49 1.80
N THR A 104 -2.28 28.20 2.05
CA THR A 104 -1.74 29.24 1.16
C THR A 104 -1.21 28.65 -0.14
N ASN A 105 -0.75 27.38 -0.14
CA ASN A 105 -0.46 26.63 -1.36
C ASN A 105 -1.77 26.06 -1.94
N ARG A 106 -2.53 26.92 -2.62
CA ARG A 106 -3.89 26.62 -3.12
C ARG A 106 -3.91 25.47 -4.12
N PHE A 107 -2.89 25.34 -4.97
CA PHE A 107 -2.84 24.28 -5.98
C PHE A 107 -2.73 22.90 -5.33
N LEU A 108 -1.73 22.69 -4.45
CA LEU A 108 -1.54 21.39 -3.80
C LEU A 108 -2.67 21.09 -2.81
N SER A 109 -3.02 22.04 -1.95
CA SER A 109 -4.07 21.84 -0.94
C SER A 109 -5.45 21.55 -1.55
N MET A 110 -5.76 22.07 -2.74
CA MET A 110 -7.02 21.75 -3.43
C MET A 110 -6.94 20.44 -4.20
N SER A 111 -5.82 20.14 -4.87
CA SER A 111 -5.67 18.91 -5.66
C SER A 111 -5.79 17.65 -4.79
N MET A 112 -5.24 17.69 -3.57
CA MET A 112 -5.33 16.55 -2.63
C MET A 112 -6.74 16.30 -2.07
N LYS A 113 -7.64 17.28 -2.13
CA LYS A 113 -9.03 17.09 -1.68
C LYS A 113 -9.82 16.12 -2.55
N GLY A 114 -9.35 15.81 -3.76
CA GLY A 114 -9.95 14.75 -4.59
C GLY A 114 -10.06 13.43 -3.82
N ASN A 115 -9.08 13.13 -2.95
CA ASN A 115 -9.05 11.90 -2.15
C ASN A 115 -10.14 11.85 -1.05
N GLN A 116 -10.87 12.95 -0.81
CA GLN A 116 -12.00 12.99 0.14
C GLN A 116 -13.32 12.56 -0.51
N LEU A 117 -13.34 12.33 -1.82
CA LEU A 117 -14.51 11.87 -2.56
C LEU A 117 -14.48 10.35 -2.70
N TRP A 118 -15.64 9.73 -2.90
CA TRP A 118 -15.71 8.32 -3.30
C TRP A 118 -15.21 8.17 -4.74
N HIS A 119 -14.15 7.40 -4.94
CA HIS A 119 -13.52 7.16 -6.24
C HIS A 119 -12.80 5.80 -6.24
N ALA A 120 -12.34 5.39 -7.43
CA ALA A 120 -11.39 4.29 -7.60
C ALA A 120 -10.16 4.83 -8.31
N ASP A 121 -8.97 4.43 -7.85
CA ASP A 121 -7.71 4.79 -8.49
C ASP A 121 -7.55 4.09 -9.85
N MET A 122 -6.86 4.75 -10.78
CA MET A 122 -6.62 4.31 -12.17
C MET A 122 -5.23 3.75 -12.38
#